data_AF-A0A800K2N9-F1
#
_entry.id   AF-A0A800K2N9-F1
#
_cell.length_a   1.000
_cell.length_b   1.000
_cell.length_c   1.000
_cell.angle_alpha   90.00
_cell.angle_beta   90.00
_cell.angle_gamma   90.00
#
_symmetry.space_group_name_H-M   'P 1'
#
loop_
_entity.id
_entity.type
_entity.pdbx_description
1 polymer ?
#
loop_
_entity_poly.entity_id
_entity_poly.type
_entity_poly.pdbx_seq_one_letter_code
_entity_poly.pdbx_strand_id
1 'polypeptide(L)'
;MSLFYWETVNLNQLLIFTLMGASGLLSHWCLTQAFKLSDTTFVMPLQFTKLIWASLIGFFIFTERPDMWTWFGGVIIFISVVYIAYREAFKKKGTAKPIQVDRVMID
;
A
#
# COMPACT_ATOMS: atom_id res chain seq x y z
N MET A 1 -38.44 10.00 -5.23
CA MET A 1 -38.96 8.85 -4.43
C MET A 1 -37.85 8.08 -3.71
N SER A 2 -36.74 8.72 -3.31
CA SER A 2 -35.67 8.11 -2.49
C SER A 2 -35.68 8.58 -1.03
N LEU A 3 -36.31 9.72 -0.74
CA LEU A 3 -36.42 10.28 0.62
C LEU A 3 -37.20 9.39 1.60
N PHE A 4 -37.98 8.42 1.10
CA PHE A 4 -38.82 7.53 1.91
C PHE A 4 -38.13 6.22 2.33
N TYR A 5 -36.95 5.90 1.81
CA TYR A 5 -36.17 4.68 2.15
C TYR A 5 -34.96 4.99 3.06
N TRP A 6 -34.95 6.16 3.69
CA TRP A 6 -33.89 6.51 4.64
C TRP A 6 -34.05 5.68 5.91
N GLU A 7 -33.28 4.60 6.03
CA GLU A 7 -33.11 3.91 7.30
C GLU A 7 -32.26 4.76 8.26
N THR A 8 -32.65 4.79 9.53
CA THR A 8 -31.89 5.49 10.55
C THR A 8 -30.57 4.76 10.80
N VAL A 9 -29.47 5.50 10.65
CA VAL A 9 -28.11 4.95 10.81
C VAL A 9 -27.99 4.29 12.18
N ASN A 10 -27.73 2.98 12.17
CA ASN A 10 -27.57 2.20 13.39
C ASN A 10 -26.22 2.52 14.06
N LEU A 11 -26.14 2.40 15.38
CA LEU A 11 -24.91 2.65 16.16
C LEU A 11 -23.75 1.77 15.69
N ASN A 12 -24.03 0.53 15.25
CA ASN A 12 -23.02 -0.36 14.67
C ASN A 12 -22.49 0.16 13.32
N GLN A 13 -23.34 0.72 12.47
CA GLN A 13 -22.93 1.29 11.17
C GLN A 13 -22.05 2.53 11.39
N LEU A 14 -22.42 3.36 12.37
CA LEU A 14 -21.65 4.54 12.75
C LEU A 14 -20.24 4.17 13.20
N LEU A 15 -20.09 3.12 14.00
CA LEU A 15 -18.79 2.60 14.44
C LEU A 15 -17.95 2.11 13.27
N ILE A 16 -18.53 1.34 12.34
CA ILE A 16 -17.85 0.86 11.12
C ILE A 16 -17.37 2.02 10.27
N PHE A 17 -18.20 3.06 10.07
CA PHE A 17 -17.82 4.24 9.30
C PHE A 17 -16.69 5.03 9.97
N THR A 18 -16.72 5.18 11.30
CA THR A 18 -15.63 5.82 12.04
C THR A 18 -14.32 5.05 11.89
N LEU A 19 -14.34 3.72 12.03
CA LEU A 19 -13.15 2.88 11.84
C LEU A 19 -12.62 2.95 10.41
N MET A 20 -13.51 2.90 9.41
CA MET A 20 -13.13 3.00 7.99
C MET A 20 -12.50 4.36 7.68
N GLY A 21 -13.09 5.44 8.19
CA GLY A 21 -12.55 6.80 8.08
C GLY A 21 -11.19 6.95 8.76
N ALA A 22 -11.05 6.45 9.99
CA ALA A 22 -9.80 6.51 10.74
C ALA A 22 -8.67 5.72 10.05
N SER A 23 -8.96 4.52 9.55
CA SER A 23 -8.00 3.70 8.79
C SER A 23 -7.56 4.38 7.49
N GLY A 24 -8.50 4.99 6.75
CA GLY A 24 -8.20 5.77 5.55
C GLY A 24 -7.30 6.96 5.87
N LEU A 25 -7.65 7.74 6.89
CA LEU A 25 -6.86 8.90 7.33
C LEU A 25 -5.43 8.49 7.72
N LEU A 26 -5.30 7.43 8.51
CA LEU A 26 -4.01 6.89 8.94
C LEU A 26 -3.16 6.45 7.74
N SER A 27 -3.77 5.80 6.75
CA SER A 27 -3.09 5.38 5.52
C SER A 27 -2.55 6.58 4.73
N HIS A 28 -3.36 7.64 4.59
CA HIS A 28 -2.94 8.87 3.92
C HIS A 28 -1.84 9.62 4.68
N TRP A 29 -1.93 9.68 6.01
CA TRP A 29 -0.89 10.26 6.85
C TRP A 29 0.42 9.49 6.77
N CYS A 30 0.39 8.16 6.86
CA CYS A 30 1.58 7.33 6.69
C CYS A 30 2.24 7.57 5.33
N LEU A 31 1.44 7.65 4.26
CA LEU A 31 1.96 7.92 2.92
C LEU A 31 2.60 9.30 2.82
N THR A 32 1.95 10.32 3.39
CA THR A 32 2.47 11.69 3.39
C THR A 32 3.79 11.78 4.16
N GLN A 33 3.90 11.05 5.27
CA GLN A 33 5.13 10.99 6.06
C GLN A 33 6.24 10.22 5.34
N ALA A 34 5.91 9.15 4.60
CA ALA A 34 6.86 8.40 3.78
C ALA A 34 7.49 9.28 2.68
N PHE A 35 6.68 10.12 2.03
CA PHE A 35 7.18 11.10 1.06
C PHE A 35 8.04 12.21 1.69
N LYS A 36 7.81 12.56 2.96
CA LYS A 36 8.64 13.53 3.68
C LYS A 36 10.01 12.99 4.07
N LEU A 37 10.11 11.70 4.40
CA LEU A 37 11.35 11.09 4.92
C LEU A 37 12.21 10.41 3.84
N SER A 38 11.66 10.09 2.67
CA SER A 38 12.37 9.35 1.63
C SER A 38 12.27 9.99 0.26
N ASP A 39 13.35 9.93 -0.52
CA ASP A 39 13.38 10.39 -1.90
C ASP A 39 12.26 9.75 -2.72
N THR A 40 11.57 10.57 -3.53
CA THR A 40 10.43 10.17 -4.38
C THR A 40 10.68 8.88 -5.17
N THR A 41 11.93 8.63 -5.56
CA THR A 41 12.39 7.44 -6.29
C THR A 41 12.25 6.13 -5.52
N PHE A 42 12.27 6.17 -4.17
CA PHE A 42 12.10 4.98 -3.32
C PHE A 42 10.62 4.68 -3.02
N VAL A 43 9.75 5.70 -3.01
CA VAL A 43 8.32 5.52 -2.72
C VAL A 43 7.52 5.06 -3.95
N MET A 44 7.97 5.40 -5.16
CA MET A 44 7.32 4.98 -6.41
C MET A 44 7.12 3.46 -6.52
N PRO A 45 8.14 2.60 -6.30
CA PRO A 45 7.96 1.15 -6.32
C PRO A 45 6.95 0.63 -5.28
N LEU A 46 6.93 1.21 -4.08
CA LEU A 46 6.01 0.82 -3.02
C LEU A 46 4.54 1.05 -3.40
N GLN A 47 4.24 2.11 -4.16
CA GLN A 47 2.89 2.35 -4.69
C GLN A 47 2.43 1.24 -5.62
N PHE A 48 3.32 0.72 -6.47
CA PHE A 48 2.98 -0.42 -7.33
C PHE A 48 2.77 -1.69 -6.50
N THR A 49 3.62 -1.96 -5.51
CA THR A 49 3.46 -3.11 -4.60
C THR A 49 2.12 -3.09 -3.87
N LYS A 50 1.58 -1.91 -3.53
CA LYS A 50 0.24 -1.78 -2.92
C LYS A 50 -0.88 -2.36 -3.78
N LEU A 51 -0.82 -2.20 -5.12
CA LEU A 51 -1.83 -2.76 -6.04
C LEU A 51 -1.85 -4.29 -5.98
N ILE A 52 -0.69 -4.93 -5.82
CA ILE A 52 -0.60 -6.37 -5.68
C ILE A 52 -1.28 -6.84 -4.40
N TRP A 53 -0.97 -6.23 -3.27
CA TRP A 53 -1.59 -6.57 -2.00
C TRP A 53 -3.10 -6.32 -2.02
N ALA A 54 -3.56 -5.22 -2.62
CA ALA A 54 -4.99 -4.95 -2.79
C ALA A 54 -5.68 -6.04 -3.62
N SER A 55 -5.04 -6.50 -4.71
CA SER A 55 -5.57 -7.58 -5.55
C SER A 55 -5.63 -8.93 -4.81
N LEU A 56 -4.58 -9.29 -4.07
CA LEU A 56 -4.55 -10.50 -3.25
C LEU A 56 -5.61 -10.48 -2.15
N ILE A 57 -5.72 -9.36 -1.42
CA ILE A 57 -6.72 -9.20 -0.36
C ILE A 57 -8.13 -9.26 -0.95
N GLY A 58 -8.37 -8.62 -2.09
CA GLY A 58 -9.66 -8.72 -2.80
C GLY A 58 -9.99 -10.16 -3.17
N PHE A 59 -9.03 -10.91 -3.71
CA PHE A 59 -9.20 -12.33 -4.01
C PHE A 59 -9.59 -13.15 -2.76
N PHE A 60 -8.89 -12.95 -1.64
CA PHE A 60 -9.16 -13.68 -0.40
C PHE A 60 -10.47 -13.29 0.29
N ILE A 61 -10.84 -12.01 0.30
CA ILE A 61 -12.04 -11.52 1.01
C ILE A 61 -13.32 -11.85 0.25
N PHE A 62 -13.32 -11.66 -1.07
CA PHE A 62 -14.56 -11.83 -1.86
C PHE A 62 -14.82 -13.29 -2.24
N THR A 63 -13.84 -14.21 -2.08
CA THR A 63 -13.96 -15.66 -2.31
C THR A 63 -14.61 -16.02 -3.66
N GLU A 64 -14.51 -15.12 -4.63
CA GLU A 64 -15.11 -15.26 -5.94
C GLU A 64 -14.26 -16.27 -6.72
N ARG A 65 -14.89 -17.31 -7.29
CA ARG A 65 -14.13 -18.35 -8.00
C ARG A 65 -13.43 -17.69 -9.21
N PRO A 66 -12.10 -17.61 -9.19
CA PRO A 66 -11.37 -16.89 -10.21
C PRO A 66 -11.48 -17.67 -11.51
N ASP A 67 -11.99 -17.04 -12.56
CA ASP A 67 -12.01 -17.60 -13.90
C ASP A 67 -10.57 -17.69 -14.45
N MET A 68 -10.36 -18.40 -15.58
CA MET A 68 -9.03 -18.57 -16.19
C MET A 68 -8.30 -17.23 -16.40
N TRP A 69 -9.05 -16.17 -16.74
CA TRP A 69 -8.53 -14.83 -16.92
C TRP A 69 -7.99 -14.19 -15.62
N THR A 70 -8.61 -14.46 -14.48
CA THR A 70 -8.15 -13.98 -13.17
C THR A 70 -6.84 -14.64 -12.77
N TRP A 71 -6.69 -15.95 -13.06
CA TRP A 71 -5.42 -16.65 -12.88
C TRP A 71 -4.30 -16.05 -13.74
N PHE A 72 -4.60 -15.73 -15.01
CA PHE A 72 -3.63 -15.12 -15.92
C PHE A 72 -3.19 -13.73 -15.42
N GLY A 73 -4.14 -12.89 -15.02
CA GLY A 73 -3.86 -11.59 -14.42
C GLY A 73 -3.04 -11.71 -13.12
N GLY A 74 -3.38 -12.66 -12.26
CA GLY A 74 -2.66 -12.95 -11.01
C GLY A 74 -1.19 -13.32 -11.25
N VAL A 75 -0.91 -14.15 -12.27
CA VAL A 75 0.46 -14.54 -12.64
C VAL A 75 1.27 -13.34 -13.14
N ILE A 76 0.69 -12.48 -13.99
CA ILE A 76 1.36 -11.25 -14.48
C ILE A 76 1.70 -10.32 -13.32
N ILE A 77 0.75 -10.13 -12.40
CA ILE A 77 0.94 -9.33 -11.19
C ILE A 77 2.06 -9.93 -10.33
N PHE A 78 2.04 -11.25 -10.08
CA PHE A 78 3.06 -11.95 -9.31
C PHE A 78 4.47 -11.81 -9.92
N ILE A 79 4.61 -12.00 -11.23
CA ILE A 79 5.89 -11.84 -11.95
C ILE A 79 6.41 -10.40 -11.80
N SER A 80 5.54 -9.41 -11.90
CA SER A 80 5.90 -8.00 -11.76
C SER A 80 6.45 -7.70 -10.36
N VAL A 81 5.86 -8.29 -9.31
CA VAL A 81 6.32 -8.17 -7.91
C VAL A 81 7.70 -8.74 -7.75
N VAL A 82 7.88 -10.00 -8.18
CA VAL A 82 9.14 -10.72 -8.04
C VAL A 82 10.24 -9.98 -8.78
N TYR A 83 9.93 -9.45 -9.97
CA TYR A 83 10.86 -8.65 -10.76
C TYR A 83 11.26 -7.34 -10.05
N ILE A 84 10.31 -6.60 -9.47
CA ILE A 84 10.60 -5.36 -8.73
C ILE A 84 11.44 -5.66 -7.49
N ALA A 85 11.07 -6.68 -6.71
CA ALA A 85 11.80 -7.08 -5.50
C ALA A 85 13.24 -7.52 -5.84
N TYR A 86 13.41 -8.28 -6.92
CA TYR A 86 14.73 -8.69 -7.40
C TYR A 86 15.57 -7.49 -7.85
N ARG A 87 14.97 -6.55 -8.59
CA ARG A 87 15.65 -5.33 -9.05
C ARG A 87 16.10 -4.43 -7.90
N GLU A 88 15.27 -4.28 -6.86
CA GLU A 88 15.62 -3.51 -5.67
C GLU A 88 16.72 -4.20 -4.84
N ALA A 89 16.65 -5.52 -4.68
CA ALA A 89 17.70 -6.30 -4.01
C ALA A 89 19.04 -6.17 -4.74
N PHE A 90 19.02 -6.13 -6.08
CA PHE A 90 20.23 -5.91 -6.88
C PHE A 90 20.74 -4.48 -6.82
N LYS A 91 19.87 -3.45 -6.79
CA LYS A 91 20.29 -2.05 -6.62
C LYS A 91 20.87 -1.76 -5.24
N LYS A 92 20.43 -2.45 -4.18
CA LYS A 92 21.00 -2.30 -2.82
C LYS A 92 22.41 -2.87 -2.66
N LYS A 93 22.94 -3.63 -3.63
CA LYS A 93 24.34 -4.08 -3.61
C LYS A 93 25.36 -3.01 -4.04
N GLY A 94 24.92 -1.79 -4.41
CA GLY A 94 25.77 -0.76 -5.01
C GLY A 94 26.10 0.49 -4.18
N THR A 95 25.56 0.68 -2.97
CA THR A 95 25.85 1.90 -2.19
C THR A 95 25.79 1.66 -0.68
N ALA A 96 26.83 1.01 -0.17
CA ALA A 96 27.27 1.27 1.19
C ALA A 96 27.79 2.71 1.25
N LYS A 97 27.02 3.64 1.83
CA LYS A 97 27.58 4.93 2.26
C LYS A 97 27.67 4.90 3.79
N PRO A 98 28.87 4.84 4.38
CA PRO A 98 29.02 4.90 5.83
C PRO A 98 28.52 6.25 6.31
N ILE A 99 27.77 6.24 7.41
CA ILE A 99 27.25 7.44 8.06
C ILE A 99 28.45 8.14 8.70
N GLN A 100 28.95 9.20 8.07
CA GLN A 100 30.04 10.01 8.61
C GLN A 100 29.47 11.03 9.61
N VAL A 101 29.25 10.56 10.84
CA VAL A 101 28.97 11.41 12.01
C VAL A 101 30.31 11.87 12.60
N ASP A 102 30.92 12.93 12.06
CA ASP A 102 32.14 13.47 12.67
C ASP A 102 32.33 14.99 12.53
N ARG A 103 31.33 15.73 12.03
CA ARG A 103 31.48 17.19 11.82
C ARG A 103 30.62 18.08 12.71
N VAL A 104 29.99 17.53 13.74
CA VAL A 104 29.10 18.30 14.65
C VAL A 104 29.65 18.36 16.09
N MET A 105 30.73 17.64 16.41
CA MET A 105 31.28 17.60 17.77
C MET A 105 32.48 18.55 17.99
N ILE A 106 32.95 19.24 16.94
CA ILE A 106 34.12 20.12 16.99
C ILE A 106 33.89 21.33 16.07
N ASP A 107 33.12 22.30 16.56
CA ASP A 107 33.34 23.74 16.37
C ASP A 107 32.53 24.51 17.44
#